data_AF-A0A1Q3R8L5-F1
#
_entry.id   AF-A0A1Q3R8L5-F1
#
_cell.length_a   1.000
_cell.length_b   1.000
_cell.length_c   1.000
_cell.angle_alpha   90.00
_cell.angle_beta   90.00
_cell.angle_gamma   90.00
#
_symmetry.space_group_name_H-M   'P 1'
#
loop_
_entity.id
_entity.type
_entity.pdbx_description
1 polymer ?
#
loop_
_entity_poly.entity_id
_entity_poly.type
_entity_poly.pdbx_seq_one_letter_code
_entity_poly.pdbx_strand_id
1 'polypeptide(L)'
;MSIPVELNSLAEVMMQYPFAYLLTTRAGAAPHAVAVTAVMDGGELVVAATGQRTRANALQAPAVSLVWPPSSPQAYSLIIDGLASVTGE
;
A
#
# COMPACT_ATOMS: atom_id res chain seq x y z
N MET A 1 -10.39 -15.53 8.00
CA MET A 1 -9.32 -15.54 9.01
C MET A 1 -8.17 -14.69 8.50
N SER A 2 -7.51 -13.93 9.36
CA SER A 2 -6.27 -13.21 9.04
C SER A 2 -5.09 -13.92 9.71
N ILE A 3 -3.93 -13.84 9.08
CA ILE A 3 -2.66 -14.32 9.63
C ILE A 3 -1.79 -13.08 9.85
N PRO A 4 -1.41 -12.77 11.11
CA PRO A 4 -0.48 -11.69 11.37
C PRO A 4 0.87 -11.93 10.67
N VAL A 5 1.41 -10.89 10.05
CA VAL A 5 2.76 -10.89 9.48
C VAL A 5 3.65 -10.05 10.38
N GLU A 6 4.71 -10.66 10.89
CA GLU A 6 5.70 -9.97 11.71
C GLU A 6 6.50 -8.96 10.87
N LEU A 7 6.78 -7.78 11.42
CA LEU A 7 7.45 -6.71 10.68
C LEU A 7 8.83 -7.13 10.14
N ASN A 8 9.53 -8.01 10.85
CA ASN A 8 10.84 -8.52 10.45
C ASN A 8 10.79 -9.49 9.25
N SER A 9 9.64 -10.12 8.96
CA SER A 9 9.44 -11.00 7.80
C SER A 9 8.72 -10.30 6.65
N LEU A 10 8.24 -9.07 6.85
CA LEU A 10 7.40 -8.34 5.92
C LEU A 10 8.02 -8.20 4.52
N ALA A 11 9.30 -7.84 4.44
CA ALA A 11 10.00 -7.70 3.16
C ALA A 11 10.02 -9.02 2.37
N GLU A 12 10.20 -10.16 3.07
CA GLU A 12 10.18 -11.49 2.44
C GLU A 12 8.79 -11.86 1.94
N VAL A 13 7.76 -11.60 2.76
CA VAL A 13 6.36 -11.86 2.38
C VAL A 13 5.97 -11.02 1.16
N MET A 14 6.36 -9.75 1.10
CA MET A 14 6.07 -8.86 -0.02
C MET A 14 6.63 -9.38 -1.36
N MET A 15 7.78 -10.07 -1.36
CA MET A 15 8.37 -10.62 -2.59
C MET A 15 7.51 -11.69 -3.27
N GLN A 16 6.55 -12.27 -2.54
CA GLN A 16 5.63 -13.28 -3.07
C GLN A 16 4.53 -12.68 -3.96
N TYR A 17 4.42 -11.35 -4.00
CA TYR A 17 3.35 -10.64 -4.68
C TYR A 17 3.90 -9.71 -5.76
N PRO A 18 3.27 -9.66 -6.96
CA PRO A 18 3.80 -8.88 -8.08
C PRO A 18 3.58 -7.37 -7.94
N PHE A 19 2.51 -6.94 -7.27
CA PHE A 19 2.15 -5.53 -7.09
C PHE A 19 1.19 -5.37 -5.91
N ALA A 20 0.96 -4.13 -5.49
CA ALA A 20 -0.06 -3.75 -4.51
C ALA A 20 -1.07 -2.77 -5.12
N TYR A 21 -2.25 -2.69 -4.54
CA TYR A 21 -3.13 -1.54 -4.69
C TYR A 21 -2.90 -0.57 -3.53
N LEU A 22 -2.55 0.66 -3.83
CA LEU A 22 -2.57 1.76 -2.86
C LEU A 22 -3.97 2.37 -2.83
N LEU A 23 -4.61 2.28 -1.67
CA LEU A 23 -5.92 2.84 -1.39
C LEU A 23 -5.73 4.17 -0.66
N THR A 24 -6.19 5.25 -1.31
CA THR A 24 -6.26 6.58 -0.70
C THR A 24 -7.72 7.01 -0.60
N THR A 25 -8.05 7.81 0.40
CA THR A 25 -9.42 8.27 0.62
C THR A 25 -9.53 9.78 0.39
N ARG A 26 -10.76 10.23 0.12
CA ARG A 26 -11.14 11.63 0.07
C ARG A 26 -12.52 11.78 0.68
N ALA A 27 -12.72 12.80 1.49
CA ALA A 27 -14.02 13.07 2.12
C ALA A 27 -15.14 13.16 1.07
N GLY A 28 -16.24 12.44 1.31
CA GLY A 28 -17.42 12.45 0.43
C GLY A 28 -17.25 11.70 -0.90
N ALA A 29 -16.19 10.92 -1.08
CA ALA A 29 -15.95 10.12 -2.29
C ALA A 29 -15.59 8.66 -1.96
N ALA A 30 -15.80 7.77 -2.93
CA ALA A 30 -15.31 6.40 -2.84
C ALA A 30 -13.76 6.36 -2.80
N PRO A 31 -13.15 5.33 -2.18
CA PRO A 31 -11.70 5.15 -2.17
C PRO A 31 -11.12 5.15 -3.59
N HIS A 32 -9.94 5.75 -3.73
CA HIS A 32 -9.16 5.71 -4.95
C HIS A 32 -8.09 4.63 -4.84
N ALA A 33 -8.16 3.63 -5.72
CA ALA A 33 -7.21 2.53 -5.80
C ALA A 33 -6.30 2.71 -7.03
N VAL A 34 -4.99 2.56 -6.85
CA VAL A 34 -4.00 2.53 -7.95
C VAL A 34 -3.05 1.36 -7.76
N ALA A 35 -2.73 0.65 -8.85
CA ALA A 35 -1.72 -0.40 -8.81
C ALA A 35 -0.32 0.24 -8.70
N VAL A 36 0.49 -0.26 -7.78
CA VAL A 36 1.83 0.25 -7.46
C VAL A 36 2.78 -0.90 -7.14
N THR A 37 4.07 -0.62 -7.24
CA THR A 37 5.10 -1.41 -6.57
C THR A 37 5.56 -0.65 -5.32
N ALA A 38 5.79 -1.38 -4.23
CA ALA A 38 6.32 -0.82 -2.99
C ALA A 38 7.58 -1.61 -2.61
N VAL A 39 8.58 -0.90 -2.12
CA VAL A 39 9.84 -1.49 -1.65
C VAL A 39 10.06 -1.11 -0.19
N MET A 40 10.63 -2.02 0.58
CA MET A 40 11.07 -1.72 1.94
C MET A 40 12.40 -0.96 1.87
N ASP A 41 12.46 0.22 2.48
CA ASP A 41 13.67 1.04 2.61
C ASP A 41 13.71 1.70 3.99
N GLY A 42 14.78 1.50 4.75
CA GLY A 42 14.95 2.14 6.06
C GLY A 42 13.86 1.84 7.11
N GLY A 43 13.04 0.80 6.92
CA GLY A 43 11.87 0.50 7.78
C GLY A 43 10.56 1.15 7.31
N GLU A 44 10.58 1.83 6.17
CA GLU A 44 9.41 2.42 5.53
C GLU A 44 9.10 1.72 4.20
N LEU A 45 7.85 1.84 3.76
CA LEU A 45 7.43 1.38 2.43
C LEU A 45 7.47 2.55 1.46
N VAL A 46 8.38 2.49 0.49
CA VAL A 46 8.53 3.49 -0.55
C VAL A 46 7.71 3.09 -1.77
N VAL A 47 6.78 3.96 -2.15
CA VAL A 47 5.95 3.82 -3.36
C VAL A 47 6.34 4.93 -4.35
N ALA A 48 7.03 4.55 -5.42
CA ALA A 48 7.48 5.49 -6.44
C ALA A 48 6.38 5.83 -7.47
N ALA A 49 6.56 6.94 -8.20
CA ALA A 49 5.78 7.31 -9.38
C ALA A 49 4.25 7.37 -9.19
N THR A 50 3.78 7.86 -8.04
CA THR A 50 2.34 8.03 -7.79
C THR A 50 1.77 9.25 -8.54
N GLY A 51 0.55 9.11 -9.07
CA GLY A 51 -0.13 10.19 -9.78
C GLY A 51 -0.58 11.34 -8.87
N GLN A 52 -0.83 12.51 -9.47
CA GLN A 52 -1.22 13.75 -8.77
C GLN A 52 -2.41 13.56 -7.82
N ARG A 53 -3.43 12.78 -8.23
CA ARG A 53 -4.61 12.50 -7.39
C ARG A 53 -4.25 11.72 -6.12
N THR A 54 -3.43 10.68 -6.25
CA THR A 54 -2.96 9.87 -5.11
C THR A 54 -2.18 10.71 -4.12
N ARG A 55 -1.26 11.56 -4.62
CA ARG A 55 -0.46 12.49 -3.81
C ARG A 55 -1.35 13.51 -3.09
N ALA A 56 -2.30 14.13 -3.80
CA ALA A 56 -3.23 15.10 -3.21
C ALA A 56 -4.12 14.46 -2.12
N ASN A 57 -4.60 13.24 -2.35
CA ASN A 57 -5.37 12.50 -1.34
C ASN A 57 -4.52 12.21 -0.10
N ALA A 58 -3.30 11.70 -0.27
CA ALA A 58 -2.40 11.38 0.86
C ALA A 58 -2.00 12.61 1.68
N LEU A 59 -1.84 13.78 1.04
CA LEU A 59 -1.59 15.05 1.76
C LEU A 59 -2.80 15.51 2.58
N GLN A 60 -4.02 15.25 2.10
CA GLN A 60 -5.27 15.64 2.81
C GLN A 60 -5.68 14.63 3.88
N ALA A 61 -5.46 13.34 3.63
CA ALA A 61 -5.82 12.23 4.48
C ALA A 61 -4.68 11.18 4.44
N PRO A 62 -3.72 11.24 5.38
CA PRO A 62 -2.51 10.40 5.32
C PRO A 62 -2.78 8.93 5.66
N ALA A 63 -3.92 8.59 6.25
CA ALA A 63 -4.29 7.19 6.47
C ALA A 63 -4.55 6.48 5.14
N VAL A 64 -3.74 5.48 4.84
CA VAL A 64 -3.78 4.71 3.59
C VAL A 64 -3.68 3.21 3.87
N SER A 65 -4.08 2.41 2.90
CA SER A 65 -3.88 0.96 2.91
C SER A 65 -3.18 0.50 1.63
N LEU A 66 -2.24 -0.42 1.76
CA LEU A 66 -1.68 -1.19 0.65
C LEU A 66 -2.27 -2.61 0.69
N VAL A 67 -2.75 -3.08 -0.45
CA VAL A 67 -3.31 -4.42 -0.61
C VAL A 67 -2.61 -5.15 -1.73
N TRP A 68 -1.81 -6.17 -1.41
CA TRP A 68 -1.28 -7.08 -2.41
C TRP A 68 -2.30 -8.20 -2.66
N PRO A 69 -2.88 -8.29 -3.87
CA PRO A 69 -3.84 -9.34 -4.18
C PRO A 69 -3.14 -10.69 -4.30
N PRO A 70 -3.79 -11.80 -3.90
CA PRO A 70 -3.22 -13.12 -4.04
C PRO A 70 -3.12 -13.51 -5.52
N SER A 71 -2.21 -14.43 -5.82
CA SER A 71 -2.07 -15.03 -7.15
C SER A 71 -3.21 -16.00 -7.51
N SER A 72 -4.00 -16.45 -6.53
CA SER A 72 -5.18 -17.29 -6.72
C SER A 72 -6.26 -17.00 -5.66
N PRO A 73 -7.54 -17.36 -5.91
CA PRO A 73 -8.61 -17.16 -4.92
C PRO A 73 -8.46 -17.97 -3.62
N GLN A 74 -7.57 -18.97 -3.60
CA GLN A 74 -7.30 -19.81 -2.41
C GLN A 74 -6.17 -19.26 -1.54
N ALA A 75 -5.40 -18.29 -2.05
CA ALA A 75 -4.29 -17.67 -1.33
C ALA A 75 -4.76 -16.41 -0.57
N TYR A 76 -3.89 -15.93 0.32
CA TYR A 76 -4.15 -14.75 1.15
C TYR A 76 -3.67 -13.47 0.47
N SER A 77 -4.42 -12.38 0.62
CA SER A 77 -3.90 -11.02 0.40
C SER A 77 -2.96 -10.62 1.53
N LEU A 78 -1.92 -9.84 1.22
CA LEU A 78 -1.22 -9.05 2.23
C LEU A 78 -1.87 -7.68 2.30
N ILE A 79 -2.17 -7.20 3.51
CA ILE A 79 -2.75 -5.88 3.76
C ILE A 79 -1.87 -5.17 4.77
N ILE A 80 -1.50 -3.93 4.46
CA ILE A 80 -0.73 -3.07 5.35
C ILE A 80 -1.43 -1.71 5.42
N ASP A 81 -1.86 -1.33 6.61
CA ASP A 81 -2.36 0.00 6.90
C ASP A 81 -1.22 0.88 7.41
N GLY A 82 -1.22 2.16 7.06
CA GLY A 82 -0.16 3.07 7.44
C GLY A 82 -0.52 4.53 7.27
N LEU A 83 0.45 5.38 7.61
CA LEU A 83 0.39 6.82 7.38
C LEU A 83 1.36 7.17 6.25
N ALA A 84 0.82 7.73 5.17
CA ALA A 84 1.62 8.20 4.05
C ALA A 84 2.23 9.57 4.35
N SER A 85 3.52 9.70 4.12
CA SER A 85 4.20 10.97 3.88
C SER A 85 4.46 11.11 2.38
N VAL A 86 4.30 12.32 1.84
CA VAL A 86 4.59 12.60 0.44
C VAL A 86 5.92 13.33 0.37
N THR A 87 6.88 12.75 -0.34
CA THR A 87 8.21 13.33 -0.58
C THR A 87 8.42 13.62 -2.09
N GLY A 88 9.33 14.54 -2.38
CA GLY A 88 9.58 15.05 -3.74
C GLY A 88 8.45 15.91 -4.30
N GLU A 89 8.63 16.46 -5.50
CA GLU A 89 7.59 17.17 -6.28
C GLU A 89 6.80 16.22 -7.20
#